data_AF-A0A4P5W9J9-F1
#
_entry.id   AF-A0A4P5W9J9-F1
#
_cell.length_a   1.000
_cell.length_b   1.000
_cell.length_c   1.000
_cell.angle_alpha   90.00
_cell.angle_beta   90.00
_cell.angle_gamma   90.00
#
_symmetry.space_group_name_H-M   'P 1'
#
loop_
_entity.id
_entity.type
_entity.pdbx_description
1 polymer ?
#
loop_
_entity_poly.entity_id
_entity_poly.type
_entity_poly.pdbx_seq_one_letter_code
_entity_poly.pdbx_strand_id
1 'polypeptide(L)'
;MSAYLSSKFLSLLNKQVPATGLGLFRIGYGLIALQEIVFLLYFNHLIFDPIPYLDVEFPMITTFLTLWAIIATCVTIGYRYQAAMLLNYVLWILFVNFTPMQRDFDGGFDTFMIGAGFFLLFMPADKAFSIDNLRYKLSTPFTHYDQYKTPTVTVLAYLLPVTICLGFLYFDSTVHKMFAEHWRNGLGTWLPATQPYYVSALDMSILLNEKWFQNAFSYLTLIFQFTFIFFFWHRHARIAYLLIGVSLHLGITLSLNIYPFGLGMLSFYLLMIPFSWWRKIGDFFITKKPVLTVFFDKQCPLCNRTVLILNHFDILKRIDFKNAQDNAPNYPALAVIAPDMLLKDLYAVDLQGHVYAGVQTYAQILQKMGYVKLVGIFLSLPIIRTLAEKKYRAIADNRIRCDDACFIVTPLKNNTWYTQLFEQAFARKPKFFTQKLIKILLLFLILQLNSTIHFGLIYRFKLHNLLLAPLAQASDMIILWSTTFVGIVPHALYLHDHFSGYDHILAITYTDENGQEKWLPFINEQGRMLAPNWGRVHSMWANIAVTPNIDNWRLKKLMTKVIAFYGQNLGLDLNKTTFHIQMKKIEAPNIWQKNLLHKNMVGTWTTIGSATWQNKTIQINLPNDINVL
;
A
#
# COMPACT_ATOMS: atom_id res chain seq x y z
N MET A 1 -15.47 -21.14 -29.34
CA MET A 1 -15.09 -20.28 -28.19
C MET A 1 -13.61 -20.37 -27.80
N SER A 2 -13.04 -21.57 -27.62
CA SER A 2 -11.63 -21.76 -27.22
C SER A 2 -10.58 -21.13 -28.18
N ALA A 3 -10.74 -21.31 -29.50
CA ALA A 3 -9.81 -20.74 -30.48
C ALA A 3 -9.81 -19.20 -30.50
N TYR A 4 -10.99 -18.58 -30.35
CA TYR A 4 -11.14 -17.12 -30.30
C TYR A 4 -10.47 -16.53 -29.05
N LEU A 5 -10.72 -17.12 -27.87
CA LEU A 5 -10.08 -16.70 -26.61
C LEU A 5 -8.56 -16.83 -26.71
N SER A 6 -8.06 -17.96 -27.23
CA SER A 6 -6.63 -18.18 -27.42
C SER A 6 -6.00 -17.14 -28.35
N SER A 7 -6.67 -16.78 -29.45
CA SER A 7 -6.18 -15.73 -30.37
C SER A 7 -6.12 -14.36 -29.71
N LYS A 8 -7.18 -13.98 -28.97
CA LYS A 8 -7.24 -12.70 -28.24
C LYS A 8 -6.15 -12.60 -27.18
N PHE A 9 -5.95 -13.65 -26.38
CA PHE A 9 -4.88 -13.68 -25.38
C PHE A 9 -3.49 -13.63 -26.00
N LEU A 10 -3.26 -14.32 -27.12
CA LEU A 10 -1.99 -14.25 -27.85
C LEU A 10 -1.70 -12.83 -28.35
N SER A 11 -2.72 -12.13 -28.86
CA SER A 11 -2.60 -10.71 -29.26
C SER A 11 -2.21 -9.82 -28.07
N LEU A 12 -2.83 -10.01 -26.90
CA LEU A 12 -2.49 -9.26 -25.69
C LEU A 12 -1.08 -9.57 -25.17
N LEU A 13 -0.65 -10.84 -25.21
CA LEU A 13 0.71 -11.23 -24.83
C LEU A 13 1.76 -10.52 -25.68
N ASN A 14 1.53 -10.43 -26.99
CA ASN A 14 2.43 -9.75 -27.93
C ASN A 14 2.42 -8.22 -27.81
N LYS A 15 1.35 -7.62 -27.26
CA LYS A 15 1.23 -6.17 -27.14
C LYS A 15 2.14 -5.62 -26.03
N GLN A 16 3.24 -4.98 -26.43
CA GLN A 16 4.19 -4.34 -25.54
C GLN A 16 3.79 -2.90 -25.18
N VAL A 17 3.95 -2.54 -23.90
CA VAL A 17 3.64 -1.22 -23.33
C VAL A 17 4.74 -0.79 -22.34
N PRO A 18 4.90 0.51 -22.04
CA PRO A 18 5.91 0.98 -21.09
C PRO A 18 5.75 0.38 -19.68
N ALA A 19 6.86 0.10 -18.99
CA ALA A 19 6.85 -0.44 -17.63
C ALA A 19 6.61 0.61 -16.52
N THR A 20 6.48 1.89 -16.86
CA THR A 20 6.38 3.03 -15.91
C THR A 20 5.31 2.83 -14.84
N GLY A 21 4.08 2.47 -15.23
CA GLY A 21 2.98 2.29 -14.28
C GLY A 21 3.17 1.09 -13.36
N LEU A 22 3.85 0.03 -13.80
CA LEU A 22 4.20 -1.11 -12.93
C LEU A 22 5.21 -0.71 -11.86
N GLY A 23 6.23 0.08 -12.23
CA GLY A 23 7.20 0.58 -11.26
C GLY A 23 6.55 1.46 -10.19
N LEU A 24 5.62 2.33 -10.59
CA LEU A 24 4.85 3.16 -9.67
C LEU A 24 3.88 2.34 -8.80
N PHE A 25 3.23 1.32 -9.37
CA PHE A 25 2.40 0.39 -8.60
C PHE A 25 3.21 -0.33 -7.52
N ARG A 26 4.41 -0.84 -7.85
CA ARG A 26 5.33 -1.45 -6.88
C ARG A 26 5.71 -0.49 -5.76
N ILE A 27 6.04 0.76 -6.11
CA ILE A 27 6.35 1.81 -5.12
C ILE A 27 5.13 2.05 -4.21
N GLY A 28 3.94 2.21 -4.78
CA GLY A 28 2.70 2.38 -4.02
C GLY A 28 2.43 1.23 -3.06
N TYR A 29 2.48 -0.02 -3.54
CA TYR A 29 2.33 -1.22 -2.72
C TYR A 29 3.36 -1.26 -1.57
N GLY A 30 4.64 -1.02 -1.87
CA GLY A 30 5.71 -1.05 -0.88
C GLY A 30 5.59 0.05 0.18
N LEU A 31 5.18 1.27 -0.21
CA LEU A 31 4.92 2.36 0.73
C LEU A 31 3.73 2.08 1.66
N ILE A 32 2.67 1.48 1.13
CA ILE A 32 1.50 1.07 1.93
C ILE A 32 1.91 -0.02 2.93
N ALA A 33 2.70 -1.01 2.49
CA ALA A 33 3.24 -2.02 3.39
C ALA A 33 4.12 -1.41 4.48
N LEU A 34 4.99 -0.44 4.14
CA LEU A 34 5.81 0.26 5.13
C LEU A 34 4.98 1.04 6.14
N GLN A 35 3.98 1.79 5.69
CA GLN A 35 3.05 2.51 6.56
C GLN A 35 2.36 1.55 7.53
N GLU A 36 1.93 0.38 7.05
CA GLU A 36 1.32 -0.63 7.89
C GLU A 36 2.30 -1.23 8.91
N ILE A 37 3.53 -1.52 8.50
CA ILE A 37 4.55 -2.04 9.43
C ILE A 37 4.88 -1.01 10.51
N VAL A 38 4.92 0.29 10.17
CA VAL A 38 5.08 1.38 11.16
C VAL A 38 3.91 1.40 12.14
N PHE A 39 2.68 1.21 11.65
CA PHE A 39 1.49 1.09 12.50
C PHE A 39 1.61 -0.13 13.45
N LEU A 40 2.02 -1.28 12.94
CA LEU A 40 2.24 -2.50 13.75
C LEU A 40 3.35 -2.31 14.78
N LEU A 41 4.43 -1.58 14.46
CA LEU A 41 5.49 -1.25 15.40
C LEU A 41 4.96 -0.36 16.54
N TYR A 42 4.11 0.62 16.23
CA TYR A 42 3.51 1.49 17.24
C TYR A 42 2.53 0.72 18.15
N PHE A 43 1.66 -0.11 17.57
CA PHE A 43 0.65 -0.88 18.30
C PHE A 43 1.10 -2.30 18.67
N ASN A 44 2.40 -2.60 18.69
CA ASN A 44 2.88 -3.97 18.82
C ASN A 44 2.35 -4.65 20.11
N HIS A 45 2.40 -3.94 21.25
CA HIS A 45 1.88 -4.46 22.51
C HIS A 45 0.35 -4.63 22.48
N LEU A 46 -0.39 -3.70 21.87
CA LEU A 46 -1.85 -3.83 21.74
C LEU A 46 -2.26 -5.06 20.92
N ILE A 47 -1.53 -5.30 19.81
CA ILE A 47 -1.88 -6.31 18.82
C ILE A 47 -1.41 -7.70 19.27
N PHE A 48 -0.13 -7.84 19.63
CA PHE A 48 0.51 -9.14 19.77
C PHE A 48 0.50 -9.69 21.19
N ASP A 49 0.50 -8.85 22.23
CA ASP A 49 0.48 -9.33 23.62
C ASP A 49 -0.95 -9.76 24.01
N PRO A 50 -1.16 -10.91 24.70
CA PRO A 50 -2.43 -11.25 25.33
C PRO A 50 -2.95 -10.13 26.21
N ILE A 51 -2.06 -9.58 27.04
CA ILE A 51 -2.31 -8.43 27.91
C ILE A 51 -1.17 -7.42 27.70
N PRO A 52 -1.42 -6.29 27.00
CA PRO A 52 -0.41 -5.32 26.62
C PRO A 52 0.51 -4.92 27.76
N TYR A 53 1.83 -5.02 27.53
CA TYR A 53 2.93 -4.75 28.48
C TYR A 53 3.01 -5.66 29.73
N LEU A 54 1.92 -6.31 30.14
CA LEU A 54 1.87 -7.12 31.36
C LEU A 54 2.15 -8.60 31.10
N ASP A 55 1.71 -9.10 29.95
CA ASP A 55 1.94 -10.47 29.48
C ASP A 55 2.47 -10.40 28.04
N VAL A 56 3.80 -10.28 27.92
CA VAL A 56 4.48 -10.11 26.64
C VAL A 56 4.64 -11.46 25.96
N GLU A 57 3.87 -11.70 24.90
CA GLU A 57 3.86 -12.97 24.17
C GLU A 57 5.21 -13.26 23.52
N PHE A 58 5.74 -12.25 22.81
CA PHE A 58 6.92 -12.45 21.96
C PHE A 58 7.81 -11.20 21.92
N PRO A 59 8.86 -11.13 22.78
CA PRO A 59 9.74 -9.96 22.89
C PRO A 59 10.46 -9.56 21.59
N MET A 60 10.65 -10.51 20.66
CA MET A 60 11.35 -10.26 19.39
C MET A 60 10.45 -9.68 18.29
N ILE A 61 9.15 -9.46 18.55
CA ILE A 61 8.20 -9.01 17.53
C ILE A 61 8.64 -7.72 16.82
N THR A 62 9.19 -6.76 17.57
CA THR A 62 9.72 -5.50 17.05
C THR A 62 10.90 -5.70 16.10
N THR A 63 11.75 -6.69 16.37
CA THR A 63 12.87 -7.06 15.49
C THR A 63 12.36 -7.64 14.17
N PHE A 64 11.37 -8.55 14.22
CA PHE A 64 10.79 -9.13 13.00
C PHE A 64 10.02 -8.10 12.17
N LEU A 65 9.28 -7.20 12.82
CA LEU A 65 8.62 -6.08 12.13
C LEU A 65 9.65 -5.13 11.50
N THR A 66 10.76 -4.85 12.17
CA THR A 66 11.85 -4.03 11.60
C THR A 66 12.51 -4.71 10.40
N LEU A 67 12.76 -6.03 10.49
CA LEU A 67 13.25 -6.81 9.36
C LEU A 67 12.27 -6.78 8.19
N TRP A 68 10.96 -6.89 8.48
CA TRP A 68 9.93 -6.74 7.47
C TRP A 68 9.94 -5.35 6.83
N ALA A 69 10.12 -4.28 7.61
CA ALA A 69 10.25 -2.92 7.07
C ALA A 69 11.45 -2.78 6.10
N ILE A 70 12.59 -3.39 6.42
CA ILE A 70 13.76 -3.41 5.51
C ILE A 70 13.41 -4.14 4.20
N ILE A 71 12.71 -5.27 4.28
CA ILE A 71 12.27 -6.03 3.11
C ILE A 71 11.26 -5.24 2.28
N ALA A 72 10.27 -4.60 2.91
CA ALA A 72 9.29 -3.73 2.24
C ALA A 72 9.96 -2.49 1.59
N THR A 73 11.03 -1.96 2.20
CA THR A 73 11.85 -0.91 1.59
C THR A 73 12.55 -1.43 0.33
N CYS A 74 13.12 -2.64 0.38
CA CYS A 74 13.71 -3.30 -0.80
C CYS A 74 12.67 -3.50 -1.91
N VAL A 75 11.42 -3.88 -1.58
CA VAL A 75 10.31 -3.95 -2.55
C VAL A 75 10.04 -2.57 -3.16
N THR A 76 9.89 -1.55 -2.33
CA THR A 76 9.58 -0.17 -2.76
C THR A 76 10.58 0.34 -3.78
N ILE A 77 11.89 0.24 -3.48
CA ILE A 77 12.97 0.72 -4.35
C ILE A 77 13.34 -0.28 -5.47
N GLY A 78 12.73 -1.46 -5.48
CA GLY A 78 13.02 -2.52 -6.47
C GLY A 78 14.46 -3.04 -6.38
N TYR A 79 14.93 -3.33 -5.18
CA TYR A 79 16.25 -3.95 -4.93
C TYR A 79 16.10 -5.43 -4.60
N ARG A 80 16.79 -6.29 -5.35
CA ARG A 80 16.63 -7.76 -5.31
C ARG A 80 15.15 -8.14 -5.34
N TYR A 81 14.40 -7.51 -6.25
CA TYR A 81 12.95 -7.43 -6.26
C TYR A 81 12.27 -8.79 -6.07
N GLN A 82 12.67 -9.81 -6.83
CA GLN A 82 12.06 -11.14 -6.73
C GLN A 82 12.17 -11.73 -5.32
N ALA A 83 13.35 -11.63 -4.69
CA ALA A 83 13.58 -12.16 -3.36
C ALA A 83 12.89 -11.31 -2.29
N ALA A 84 12.97 -9.98 -2.42
CA ALA A 84 12.29 -9.05 -1.51
C ALA A 84 10.77 -9.24 -1.54
N MET A 85 10.18 -9.41 -2.72
CA MET A 85 8.74 -9.62 -2.87
C MET A 85 8.31 -10.98 -2.33
N LEU A 86 9.10 -12.05 -2.55
CA LEU A 86 8.84 -13.36 -1.96
C LEU A 86 8.84 -13.30 -0.44
N LEU A 87 9.86 -12.71 0.16
CA LEU A 87 9.96 -12.57 1.61
C LEU A 87 8.83 -11.69 2.15
N ASN A 88 8.52 -10.57 1.50
CA ASN A 88 7.43 -9.69 1.91
C ASN A 88 6.07 -10.41 1.86
N TYR A 89 5.82 -11.20 0.82
CA TYR A 89 4.61 -11.99 0.66
C TYR A 89 4.50 -13.08 1.74
N VAL A 90 5.60 -13.78 2.04
CA VAL A 90 5.64 -14.76 3.14
C VAL A 90 5.37 -14.08 4.48
N LEU A 91 5.95 -12.91 4.73
CA LEU A 91 5.72 -12.17 5.98
C LEU A 91 4.27 -11.70 6.12
N TRP A 92 3.64 -11.26 5.04
CA TRP A 92 2.18 -11.01 5.05
C TRP A 92 1.39 -12.24 5.48
N ILE A 93 1.67 -13.41 4.92
CA ILE A 93 0.98 -14.66 5.31
C ILE A 93 1.24 -14.99 6.78
N LEU A 94 2.50 -14.93 7.21
CA LEU A 94 2.92 -15.28 8.57
C LEU A 94 2.26 -14.36 9.60
N PHE A 95 2.42 -13.05 9.44
CA PHE A 95 1.88 -12.08 10.40
C PHE A 95 0.35 -12.12 10.43
N VAL A 96 -0.32 -12.18 9.28
CA VAL A 96 -1.79 -12.15 9.25
C VAL A 96 -2.37 -13.43 9.85
N ASN A 97 -1.95 -14.60 9.36
CA ASN A 97 -2.64 -15.86 9.66
C ASN A 97 -2.12 -16.57 10.92
N PHE A 98 -0.91 -16.25 11.40
CA PHE A 98 -0.29 -16.93 12.54
C PHE A 98 -0.09 -16.01 13.75
N THR A 99 -0.74 -14.84 13.76
CA THR A 99 -0.77 -13.94 14.91
C THR A 99 -2.22 -13.52 15.20
N PRO A 100 -2.50 -12.79 16.30
CA PRO A 100 -3.84 -12.27 16.58
C PRO A 100 -4.42 -11.35 15.50
N MET A 101 -3.62 -10.90 14.53
CA MET A 101 -4.05 -9.98 13.46
C MET A 101 -5.32 -10.45 12.73
N GLN A 102 -5.36 -11.68 12.22
CA GLN A 102 -6.54 -12.18 11.50
C GLN A 102 -7.78 -12.28 12.40
N ARG A 103 -7.61 -12.65 13.68
CA ARG A 103 -8.74 -12.98 14.55
C ARG A 103 -9.35 -11.78 15.24
N ASP A 104 -8.49 -10.89 15.72
CA ASP A 104 -8.90 -9.80 16.61
C ASP A 104 -8.78 -8.41 15.92
N PHE A 105 -8.14 -8.31 14.75
CA PHE A 105 -7.84 -7.03 14.09
C PHE A 105 -8.09 -7.01 12.57
N ASP A 106 -8.72 -8.04 12.00
CA ASP A 106 -8.96 -8.12 10.56
C ASP A 106 -10.01 -7.10 10.12
N GLY A 107 -9.79 -6.51 8.94
CA GLY A 107 -10.69 -5.59 8.27
C GLY A 107 -10.69 -5.77 6.74
N GLY A 108 -10.18 -6.89 6.23
CA GLY A 108 -10.13 -7.22 4.79
C GLY A 108 -8.96 -6.59 4.02
N PHE A 109 -8.28 -5.58 4.58
CA PHE A 109 -7.10 -4.96 3.98
C PHE A 109 -5.94 -5.95 3.81
N ASP A 110 -5.71 -6.81 4.79
CA ASP A 110 -4.59 -7.75 4.81
C ASP A 110 -4.65 -8.76 3.68
N THR A 111 -5.82 -9.39 3.55
CA THR A 111 -6.12 -10.35 2.49
C THR A 111 -5.97 -9.71 1.11
N PHE A 112 -6.36 -8.43 0.98
CA PHE A 112 -6.14 -7.68 -0.24
C PHE A 112 -4.64 -7.46 -0.53
N MET A 113 -3.83 -7.15 0.49
CA MET A 113 -2.37 -7.00 0.34
C MET A 113 -1.65 -8.32 0.08
N ILE A 114 -2.14 -9.44 0.62
CA ILE A 114 -1.69 -10.80 0.29
C ILE A 114 -1.95 -11.07 -1.20
N GLY A 115 -3.17 -10.81 -1.68
CA GLY A 115 -3.52 -11.00 -3.10
C GLY A 115 -2.69 -10.12 -4.03
N ALA A 116 -2.53 -8.84 -3.71
CA ALA A 116 -1.66 -7.94 -4.47
C ALA A 116 -0.20 -8.41 -4.49
N GLY A 117 0.32 -8.85 -3.34
CA GLY A 117 1.67 -9.41 -3.21
C GLY A 117 1.87 -10.67 -4.05
N PHE A 118 0.88 -11.58 -4.06
CA PHE A 118 0.90 -12.79 -4.87
C PHE A 118 1.08 -12.48 -6.36
N PHE A 119 0.33 -11.50 -6.90
CA PHE A 119 0.50 -11.10 -8.31
C PHE A 119 1.86 -10.45 -8.56
N LEU A 120 2.35 -9.62 -7.65
CA LEU A 120 3.66 -8.98 -7.78
C LEU A 120 4.81 -9.99 -7.87
N LEU A 121 4.73 -11.17 -7.23
CA LEU A 121 5.73 -12.25 -7.39
C LEU A 121 5.96 -12.65 -8.85
N PHE A 122 4.93 -12.52 -9.68
CA PHE A 122 4.92 -12.93 -11.08
C PHE A 122 4.80 -11.73 -12.03
N MET A 123 5.12 -10.52 -11.58
CA MET A 123 5.07 -9.31 -12.41
C MET A 123 6.47 -8.69 -12.59
N PRO A 124 6.77 -8.10 -13.76
CA PRO A 124 8.05 -7.45 -14.07
C PRO A 124 8.12 -6.03 -13.49
N ALA A 125 7.79 -5.88 -12.22
CA ALA A 125 7.71 -4.56 -11.58
C ALA A 125 9.10 -3.98 -11.26
N ASP A 126 10.17 -4.76 -11.42
CA ASP A 126 11.57 -4.37 -11.34
C ASP A 126 12.08 -3.65 -12.62
N LYS A 127 11.30 -3.58 -13.70
CA LYS A 127 11.78 -2.98 -14.95
C LYS A 127 11.83 -1.45 -14.96
N ALA A 128 11.06 -0.78 -14.10
CA ALA A 128 11.01 0.68 -14.03
C ALA A 128 11.22 1.18 -12.59
N PHE A 129 11.85 2.35 -12.45
CA PHE A 129 12.13 3.02 -11.18
C PHE A 129 12.77 2.09 -10.12
N SER A 130 13.68 1.21 -10.52
CA SER A 130 14.25 0.18 -9.64
C SER A 130 15.77 0.24 -9.55
N ILE A 131 16.29 -0.10 -8.37
CA ILE A 131 17.72 -0.30 -8.19
C ILE A 131 18.21 -1.51 -8.98
N ASP A 132 17.39 -2.55 -9.16
CA ASP A 132 17.78 -3.71 -9.97
C ASP A 132 18.06 -3.34 -11.44
N ASN A 133 17.27 -2.43 -12.04
CA ASN A 133 17.57 -1.91 -13.37
C ASN A 133 18.93 -1.20 -13.42
N LEU A 134 19.26 -0.40 -12.39
CA LEU A 134 20.59 0.21 -12.26
C LEU A 134 21.68 -0.86 -12.13
N ARG A 135 21.47 -1.90 -11.31
CA ARG A 135 22.42 -3.01 -11.13
C ARG A 135 22.70 -3.72 -12.45
N TYR A 136 21.68 -3.98 -13.27
CA TYR A 136 21.87 -4.56 -14.60
C TYR A 136 22.71 -3.66 -15.51
N LYS A 137 22.42 -2.34 -15.55
CA LYS A 137 23.23 -1.38 -16.32
C LYS A 137 24.69 -1.32 -15.87
N LEU A 138 24.93 -1.37 -14.56
CA LEU A 138 26.27 -1.36 -13.96
C LEU A 138 27.02 -2.70 -14.10
N SER A 139 26.34 -3.76 -14.50
CA SER A 139 26.93 -5.09 -14.71
C SER A 139 27.46 -5.33 -16.12
N THR A 140 27.28 -4.36 -17.03
CA THR A 140 27.82 -4.41 -18.39
C THR A 140 28.87 -3.31 -18.58
N PRO A 141 29.72 -3.40 -19.61
CA PRO A 141 30.58 -2.29 -20.00
C PRO A 141 29.79 -0.99 -20.15
N PHE A 142 30.45 0.14 -19.84
CA PHE A 142 29.79 1.45 -19.88
C PHE A 142 29.21 1.72 -21.26
N THR A 143 27.94 2.09 -21.25
CA THR A 143 27.17 2.47 -22.43
C THR A 143 26.53 3.81 -22.09
N HIS A 144 26.65 4.80 -22.98
CA HIS A 144 26.05 6.11 -22.73
C HIS A 144 24.54 5.97 -22.48
N TYR A 145 24.00 6.72 -21.52
CA TYR A 145 22.64 6.45 -21.04
C TYR A 145 21.55 6.60 -22.11
N ASP A 146 21.81 7.41 -23.14
CA ASP A 146 20.91 7.62 -24.29
C ASP A 146 20.72 6.36 -25.16
N GLN A 147 21.63 5.39 -25.05
CA GLN A 147 21.54 4.14 -25.80
C GLN A 147 20.62 3.11 -25.11
N TYR A 148 20.26 3.31 -23.83
CA TYR A 148 19.31 2.41 -23.16
C TYR A 148 17.88 2.66 -23.62
N LYS A 149 17.23 1.62 -24.14
CA LYS A 149 15.82 1.66 -24.51
C LYS A 149 14.92 1.73 -23.28
N THR A 150 13.80 2.43 -23.42
CA THR A 150 12.73 2.41 -22.42
C THR A 150 12.19 0.99 -22.25
N PRO A 151 12.18 0.44 -21.04
CA PRO A 151 11.74 -0.93 -20.82
C PRO A 151 10.24 -1.09 -21.06
N THR A 152 9.89 -2.17 -21.78
CA THR A 152 8.51 -2.54 -22.08
C THR A 152 8.13 -3.91 -21.49
N VAL A 153 6.83 -4.12 -21.34
CA VAL A 153 6.20 -5.32 -20.81
C VAL A 153 4.93 -5.64 -21.59
N THR A 154 4.43 -6.87 -21.49
CA THR A 154 3.09 -7.19 -22.02
C THR A 154 2.01 -6.37 -21.32
N VAL A 155 0.98 -5.95 -22.07
CA VAL A 155 -0.19 -5.26 -21.50
C VAL A 155 -0.92 -6.13 -20.46
N LEU A 156 -0.80 -7.46 -20.52
CA LEU A 156 -1.41 -8.35 -19.52
C LEU A 156 -0.86 -8.15 -18.10
N ALA A 157 0.38 -7.67 -17.96
CA ALA A 157 0.95 -7.34 -16.65
C ALA A 157 0.18 -6.20 -15.95
N TYR A 158 -0.56 -5.38 -16.70
CA TYR A 158 -1.46 -4.36 -16.16
C TYR A 158 -2.88 -4.89 -15.98
N LEU A 159 -3.38 -5.64 -16.97
CA LEU A 159 -4.79 -6.02 -17.01
C LEU A 159 -5.15 -7.12 -16.04
N LEU A 160 -4.31 -8.16 -15.90
CA LEU A 160 -4.60 -9.31 -15.04
C LEU A 160 -4.77 -8.93 -13.56
N PRO A 161 -3.84 -8.20 -12.92
CA PRO A 161 -4.01 -7.79 -11.52
C PRO A 161 -5.25 -6.88 -11.34
N VAL A 162 -5.54 -5.97 -12.27
CA VAL A 162 -6.76 -5.14 -12.20
C VAL A 162 -8.02 -6.00 -12.32
N THR A 163 -8.02 -7.01 -13.19
CA THR A 163 -9.19 -7.89 -13.37
C THR A 163 -9.46 -8.71 -12.12
N ILE A 164 -8.40 -9.31 -11.56
CA ILE A 164 -8.55 -10.29 -10.48
C ILE A 164 -8.66 -9.57 -9.14
N CYS A 165 -7.80 -8.61 -8.82
CA CYS A 165 -7.84 -7.95 -7.52
C CYS A 165 -8.92 -6.86 -7.41
N LEU A 166 -9.27 -6.16 -8.50
CA LEU A 166 -10.36 -5.18 -8.47
C LEU A 166 -11.65 -5.74 -9.06
N GLY A 167 -11.60 -6.31 -10.27
CA GLY A 167 -12.80 -6.76 -10.97
C GLY A 167 -13.57 -7.84 -10.21
N PHE A 168 -12.90 -8.89 -9.74
CA PHE A 168 -13.55 -9.94 -8.95
C PHE A 168 -14.05 -9.42 -7.60
N LEU A 169 -13.22 -8.66 -6.88
CA LEU A 169 -13.57 -8.03 -5.61
C LEU A 169 -14.84 -7.17 -5.74
N TYR A 170 -14.91 -6.31 -6.75
CA TYR A 170 -16.08 -5.45 -6.97
C TYR A 170 -17.33 -6.24 -7.32
N PHE A 171 -17.21 -7.22 -8.21
CA PHE A 171 -18.33 -8.04 -8.60
C PHE A 171 -18.92 -8.77 -7.38
N ASP A 172 -18.05 -9.42 -6.61
CA ASP A 172 -18.41 -10.13 -5.37
C ASP A 172 -19.01 -9.19 -4.31
N SER A 173 -18.39 -8.03 -4.08
CA SER A 173 -18.90 -7.01 -3.16
C SER A 173 -20.30 -6.53 -3.53
N THR A 174 -20.60 -6.40 -4.82
CA THR A 174 -21.95 -6.01 -5.27
C THR A 174 -22.99 -7.08 -4.94
N VAL A 175 -22.67 -8.36 -5.20
CA VAL A 175 -23.57 -9.48 -4.90
C VAL A 175 -23.96 -9.44 -3.42
N HIS A 176 -22.98 -9.28 -2.53
CA HIS A 176 -23.21 -9.15 -1.10
C HIS A 176 -24.08 -7.94 -0.73
N LYS A 177 -23.81 -6.77 -1.31
CA LYS A 177 -24.57 -5.54 -1.04
C LYS A 177 -26.03 -5.62 -1.46
N MET A 178 -26.38 -6.48 -2.42
CA MET A 178 -27.78 -6.67 -2.81
C MET A 178 -28.64 -7.32 -1.74
N PHE A 179 -28.04 -7.99 -0.76
CA PHE A 179 -28.76 -8.52 0.40
C PHE A 179 -28.95 -7.50 1.52
N ALA A 180 -28.34 -6.32 1.43
CA ALA A 180 -28.46 -5.28 2.44
C ALA A 180 -29.54 -4.24 2.05
N GLU A 181 -30.47 -3.99 2.96
CA GLU A 181 -31.61 -3.08 2.71
C GLU A 181 -31.16 -1.64 2.43
N HIS A 182 -30.26 -1.09 3.25
CA HIS A 182 -29.77 0.28 3.08
C HIS A 182 -29.05 0.47 1.73
N TRP A 183 -28.36 -0.55 1.20
CA TRP A 183 -27.79 -0.49 -0.14
C TRP A 183 -28.86 -0.45 -1.24
N ARG A 184 -29.91 -1.27 -1.13
CA ARG A 184 -31.05 -1.28 -2.08
C ARG A 184 -31.81 0.04 -2.06
N ASN A 185 -31.92 0.68 -0.90
CA ASN A 185 -32.64 1.94 -0.71
C ASN A 185 -31.76 3.20 -0.98
N GLY A 186 -30.53 3.02 -1.47
CA GLY A 186 -29.64 4.12 -1.87
C GLY A 186 -28.90 4.81 -0.71
N LEU A 187 -28.78 4.14 0.44
CA LEU A 187 -28.13 4.66 1.65
C LEU A 187 -26.83 3.92 2.02
N GLY A 188 -26.33 3.07 1.11
CA GLY A 188 -25.13 2.25 1.30
C GLY A 188 -23.87 3.04 1.69
N THR A 189 -23.70 4.22 1.12
CA THR A 189 -22.56 5.12 1.42
C THR A 189 -22.83 6.02 2.63
N TRP A 190 -24.10 6.32 2.91
CA TRP A 190 -24.52 7.23 3.98
C TRP A 190 -24.50 6.59 5.37
N LEU A 191 -25.01 5.37 5.49
CA LEU A 191 -25.17 4.74 6.80
C LEU A 191 -23.84 4.55 7.54
N PRO A 192 -22.77 3.98 6.95
CA PRO A 192 -21.47 3.90 7.62
C PRO A 192 -20.90 5.30 7.94
N ALA A 193 -21.08 6.26 7.03
CA ALA A 193 -20.55 7.62 7.17
C ALA A 193 -21.35 8.49 8.17
N THR A 194 -22.39 7.95 8.80
CA THR A 194 -23.15 8.61 9.88
C THR A 194 -22.93 7.98 11.25
N GLN A 195 -22.05 6.98 11.34
CA GLN A 195 -21.70 6.31 12.59
C GLN A 195 -20.40 6.88 13.18
N PRO A 196 -20.40 7.33 14.45
CA PRO A 196 -19.23 7.98 15.06
C PRO A 196 -17.92 7.15 14.99
N TYR A 197 -17.97 5.84 15.23
CA TYR A 197 -16.78 4.99 15.14
C TYR A 197 -16.15 4.95 13.75
N TYR A 198 -16.95 5.05 12.71
CA TYR A 198 -16.54 4.77 11.34
C TYR A 198 -15.95 5.99 10.62
N VAL A 199 -16.21 7.19 11.12
CA VAL A 199 -15.81 8.45 10.45
C VAL A 199 -14.46 8.96 10.93
N SER A 200 -13.74 9.59 10.01
CA SER A 200 -12.45 10.22 10.29
C SER A 200 -12.61 11.55 11.05
N ALA A 201 -11.51 12.29 11.20
CA ALA A 201 -11.54 13.64 11.73
C ALA A 201 -12.31 14.63 10.83
N LEU A 202 -12.44 14.33 9.53
CA LEU A 202 -13.09 15.19 8.55
C LEU A 202 -14.62 15.10 8.68
N ASP A 203 -15.24 16.23 8.95
CA ASP A 203 -16.70 16.33 9.04
C ASP A 203 -17.30 16.48 7.64
N MET A 204 -17.91 15.40 7.14
CA MET A 204 -18.57 15.34 5.84
C MET A 204 -20.07 15.67 5.92
N SER A 205 -20.56 16.23 7.03
CA SER A 205 -21.99 16.47 7.28
C SER A 205 -22.68 17.28 6.19
N ILE A 206 -21.98 18.21 5.54
CA ILE A 206 -22.52 18.98 4.40
C ILE A 206 -23.01 18.03 3.30
N LEU A 207 -22.23 16.99 2.99
CA LEU A 207 -22.57 16.01 1.96
C LEU A 207 -23.57 14.97 2.47
N LEU A 208 -23.44 14.54 3.72
CA LEU A 208 -24.30 13.53 4.35
C LEU A 208 -25.74 14.04 4.55
N ASN A 209 -25.90 15.36 4.70
CA ASN A 209 -27.18 16.03 4.87
C ASN A 209 -27.94 16.27 3.57
N GLU A 210 -27.39 15.85 2.44
CA GLU A 210 -28.04 15.92 1.14
C GLU A 210 -28.42 14.53 0.62
N LYS A 211 -29.66 14.11 0.89
CA LYS A 211 -30.18 12.78 0.53
C LYS A 211 -29.92 12.41 -0.92
N TRP A 212 -30.15 13.35 -1.85
CA TRP A 212 -29.99 13.09 -3.28
C TRP A 212 -28.56 12.67 -3.64
N PHE A 213 -27.53 13.31 -3.07
CA PHE A 213 -26.13 12.92 -3.29
C PHE A 213 -25.85 11.53 -2.73
N GLN A 214 -26.38 11.19 -1.56
CA GLN A 214 -26.20 9.88 -0.95
C GLN A 214 -26.82 8.75 -1.77
N ASN A 215 -28.04 8.96 -2.28
CA ASN A 215 -28.69 8.06 -3.23
C ASN A 215 -27.84 7.91 -4.50
N ALA A 216 -27.38 9.01 -5.08
CA ALA A 216 -26.56 9.00 -6.28
C ALA A 216 -25.24 8.23 -6.07
N PHE A 217 -24.50 8.47 -4.99
CA PHE A 217 -23.24 7.77 -4.71
C PHE A 217 -23.44 6.29 -4.40
N SER A 218 -24.51 5.93 -3.69
CA SER A 218 -24.81 4.53 -3.38
C SER A 218 -25.12 3.73 -4.63
N TYR A 219 -26.01 4.23 -5.50
CA TYR A 219 -26.31 3.55 -6.78
C TYR A 219 -25.15 3.60 -7.76
N LEU A 220 -24.40 4.72 -7.81
CA LEU A 220 -23.17 4.80 -8.59
C LEU A 220 -22.18 3.72 -8.17
N THR A 221 -22.00 3.50 -6.87
CA THR A 221 -21.10 2.46 -6.34
C THR A 221 -21.56 1.06 -6.79
N LEU A 222 -22.85 0.75 -6.69
CA LEU A 222 -23.39 -0.56 -7.12
C LEU A 222 -23.21 -0.79 -8.62
N ILE A 223 -23.59 0.20 -9.45
CA ILE A 223 -23.45 0.13 -10.91
C ILE A 223 -21.97 0.01 -11.27
N PHE A 224 -21.12 0.86 -10.68
CA PHE A 224 -19.69 0.84 -10.89
C PHE A 224 -19.12 -0.54 -10.61
N GLN A 225 -19.39 -1.10 -9.43
CA GLN A 225 -18.80 -2.36 -9.00
C GLN A 225 -19.28 -3.54 -9.85
N PHE A 226 -20.57 -3.61 -10.17
CA PHE A 226 -21.13 -4.65 -11.03
C PHE A 226 -20.55 -4.62 -12.45
N THR A 227 -20.52 -3.42 -13.04
CA THR A 227 -20.21 -3.24 -14.45
C THR A 227 -18.70 -3.18 -14.74
N PHE A 228 -17.87 -2.91 -13.72
CA PHE A 228 -16.43 -2.71 -13.85
C PHE A 228 -15.77 -3.82 -14.68
N ILE A 229 -15.94 -5.09 -14.27
CA ILE A 229 -15.28 -6.24 -14.89
C ILE A 229 -15.62 -6.41 -16.38
N PHE A 230 -16.78 -5.95 -16.82
CA PHE A 230 -17.22 -6.07 -18.21
C PHE A 230 -16.67 -4.95 -19.08
N PHE A 231 -16.56 -3.72 -18.56
CA PHE A 231 -16.33 -2.54 -19.39
C PHE A 231 -14.99 -1.82 -19.17
N PHE A 232 -14.24 -2.08 -18.08
CA PHE A 232 -12.99 -1.36 -17.80
C PHE A 232 -11.92 -1.52 -18.90
N TRP A 233 -12.06 -2.53 -19.76
CA TRP A 233 -11.17 -2.80 -20.90
C TRP A 233 -11.36 -1.83 -22.07
N HIS A 234 -12.53 -1.20 -22.19
CA HIS A 234 -12.83 -0.27 -23.27
C HIS A 234 -12.18 1.08 -23.01
N ARG A 235 -11.52 1.65 -24.02
CA ARG A 235 -10.65 2.84 -23.87
C ARG A 235 -11.29 4.02 -23.14
N HIS A 236 -12.57 4.31 -23.44
CA HIS A 236 -13.30 5.45 -22.90
C HIS A 236 -13.89 5.12 -21.54
N ALA A 237 -14.50 3.95 -21.41
CA ALA A 237 -15.02 3.45 -20.14
C ALA A 237 -13.91 3.32 -19.08
N ARG A 238 -12.71 2.89 -19.47
CA ARG A 238 -11.52 2.82 -18.60
C ARG A 238 -11.23 4.14 -17.90
N ILE A 239 -11.35 5.26 -18.61
CA ILE A 239 -11.12 6.60 -18.05
C ILE A 239 -12.22 6.93 -17.04
N ALA A 240 -13.49 6.65 -17.37
CA ALA A 240 -14.60 6.84 -16.43
C ALA A 240 -14.40 5.99 -15.16
N TYR A 241 -14.09 4.69 -15.29
CA TYR A 241 -13.82 3.82 -14.15
C TYR A 241 -12.60 4.24 -13.33
N LEU A 242 -11.56 4.75 -13.98
CA LEU A 242 -10.40 5.31 -13.30
C LEU A 242 -10.80 6.53 -12.44
N LEU A 243 -11.49 7.51 -13.01
CA LEU A 243 -11.86 8.73 -12.31
C LEU A 243 -12.86 8.47 -11.19
N ILE A 244 -13.91 7.69 -11.46
CA ILE A 244 -14.91 7.30 -10.45
C ILE A 244 -14.24 6.47 -9.36
N GLY A 245 -13.44 5.47 -9.73
CA GLY A 245 -12.76 4.59 -8.78
C GLY A 245 -11.78 5.34 -7.87
N VAL A 246 -10.93 6.21 -8.43
CA VAL A 246 -10.04 7.07 -7.65
C VAL A 246 -10.84 7.97 -6.71
N SER A 247 -11.94 8.57 -7.19
CA SER A 247 -12.79 9.43 -6.35
C SER A 247 -13.44 8.67 -5.20
N LEU A 248 -13.97 7.47 -5.44
CA LEU A 248 -14.59 6.63 -4.43
C LEU A 248 -13.58 6.20 -3.36
N HIS A 249 -12.40 5.71 -3.75
CA HIS A 249 -11.40 5.23 -2.81
C HIS A 249 -10.65 6.34 -2.09
N LEU A 250 -10.43 7.48 -2.75
CA LEU A 250 -9.95 8.68 -2.06
C LEU A 250 -10.99 9.18 -1.05
N GLY A 251 -12.28 9.13 -1.40
CA GLY A 251 -13.38 9.39 -0.48
C GLY A 251 -13.28 8.50 0.76
N ILE A 252 -13.17 7.18 0.58
CA ILE A 252 -12.99 6.21 1.68
C ILE A 252 -11.76 6.54 2.53
N THR A 253 -10.60 6.81 1.90
CA THR A 253 -9.36 7.15 2.60
C THR A 253 -9.49 8.41 3.46
N LEU A 254 -10.27 9.39 3.00
CA LEU A 254 -10.41 10.67 3.69
C LEU A 254 -11.54 10.66 4.74
N SER A 255 -12.67 9.99 4.47
CA SER A 255 -13.87 10.09 5.31
C SER A 255 -14.06 8.94 6.29
N LEU A 256 -13.48 7.76 6.04
CA LEU A 256 -13.69 6.57 6.86
C LEU A 256 -12.41 6.10 7.56
N ASN A 257 -12.56 5.46 8.72
CA ASN A 257 -11.45 4.89 9.49
C ASN A 257 -10.87 3.59 8.90
N ILE A 258 -11.17 3.27 7.65
CA ILE A 258 -10.63 2.12 6.90
C ILE A 258 -9.64 2.58 5.80
N TYR A 259 -8.92 3.66 6.05
CA TYR A 259 -8.02 4.29 5.07
C TYR A 259 -6.96 3.35 4.44
N PRO A 260 -6.39 2.32 5.10
CA PRO A 260 -5.39 1.45 4.47
C PRO A 260 -5.99 0.67 3.31
N PHE A 261 -7.26 0.25 3.43
CA PHE A 261 -7.99 -0.38 2.34
C PHE A 261 -8.14 0.57 1.14
N GLY A 262 -8.56 1.82 1.38
CA GLY A 262 -8.67 2.84 0.33
C GLY A 262 -7.32 3.11 -0.38
N LEU A 263 -6.23 3.19 0.37
CA LEU A 263 -4.87 3.33 -0.19
C LEU A 263 -4.45 2.11 -1.02
N GLY A 264 -4.73 0.90 -0.52
CA GLY A 264 -4.52 -0.34 -1.23
C GLY A 264 -5.22 -0.33 -2.59
N MET A 265 -6.51 0.01 -2.61
CA MET A 265 -7.30 0.11 -3.84
C MET A 265 -6.77 1.18 -4.80
N LEU A 266 -6.41 2.38 -4.28
CA LEU A 266 -5.81 3.47 -5.06
C LEU A 266 -4.51 3.05 -5.77
N SER A 267 -3.69 2.19 -5.15
CA SER A 267 -2.46 1.71 -5.78
C SER A 267 -2.72 0.98 -7.11
N PHE A 268 -3.79 0.18 -7.22
CA PHE A 268 -4.14 -0.52 -8.46
C PHE A 268 -4.63 0.43 -9.56
N TYR A 269 -5.19 1.58 -9.20
CA TYR A 269 -5.59 2.59 -10.20
C TYR A 269 -4.38 3.18 -10.95
N LEU A 270 -3.17 3.10 -10.39
CA LEU A 270 -1.93 3.42 -11.13
C LEU A 270 -1.77 2.57 -12.39
N LEU A 271 -2.26 1.32 -12.36
CA LEU A 271 -2.26 0.41 -13.51
C LEU A 271 -3.35 0.77 -14.55
N MET A 272 -4.37 1.51 -14.14
CA MET A 272 -5.46 1.95 -15.01
C MET A 272 -5.16 3.27 -15.72
N ILE A 273 -4.19 4.07 -15.26
CA ILE A 273 -3.83 5.34 -15.88
C ILE A 273 -3.37 5.14 -17.35
N PRO A 274 -3.91 5.90 -18.31
CA PRO A 274 -3.48 5.84 -19.71
C PRO A 274 -1.98 6.13 -19.88
N PHE A 275 -1.29 5.37 -20.71
CA PHE A 275 0.14 5.58 -20.96
C PHE A 275 0.47 6.96 -21.54
N SER A 276 -0.46 7.58 -22.26
CA SER A 276 -0.32 8.97 -22.73
C SER A 276 -0.28 9.97 -21.57
N TRP A 277 -0.99 9.72 -20.48
CA TRP A 277 -0.97 10.59 -19.30
C TRP A 277 0.35 10.46 -18.57
N TRP A 278 0.87 9.24 -18.40
CA TRP A 278 2.21 9.05 -17.84
C TRP A 278 3.30 9.79 -18.64
N ARG A 279 3.21 9.76 -19.98
CA ARG A 279 4.12 10.55 -20.83
C ARG A 279 3.97 12.05 -20.59
N LYS A 280 2.74 12.58 -20.61
CA LYS A 280 2.48 14.01 -20.34
C LYS A 280 2.96 14.46 -18.96
N ILE A 281 2.73 13.65 -17.93
CA ILE A 281 3.22 13.90 -16.56
C ILE A 281 4.76 13.91 -16.57
N GLY A 282 5.39 12.94 -17.23
CA GLY A 282 6.84 12.92 -17.40
C GLY A 282 7.37 14.16 -18.11
N ASP A 283 6.78 14.53 -19.25
CA ASP A 283 7.16 15.69 -20.05
C ASP A 283 6.96 17.03 -19.30
N PHE A 284 6.03 17.07 -18.34
CA PHE A 284 5.81 18.23 -17.47
C PHE A 284 6.93 18.39 -16.43
N PHE A 285 7.44 17.29 -15.87
CA PHE A 285 8.50 17.31 -14.85
C PHE A 285 9.91 17.33 -15.43
N ILE A 286 10.11 16.73 -16.61
CA ILE A 286 11.39 16.67 -17.30
C ILE A 286 11.76 18.05 -17.84
N THR A 287 13.03 18.42 -17.69
CA THR A 287 13.53 19.70 -18.21
C THR A 287 13.90 19.57 -19.69
N LYS A 288 13.48 20.53 -20.52
CA LYS A 288 13.77 20.52 -21.97
C LYS A 288 15.24 20.76 -22.32
N LYS A 289 15.95 21.48 -21.45
CA LYS A 289 17.40 21.75 -21.56
C LYS A 289 18.06 21.45 -20.22
N PRO A 290 19.20 20.76 -20.19
CA PRO A 290 19.93 20.52 -18.95
C PRO A 290 20.37 21.85 -18.33
N VAL A 291 20.33 21.93 -17.00
CA VAL A 291 20.74 23.12 -16.22
C VAL A 291 22.18 23.01 -15.69
N LEU A 292 22.79 21.85 -15.87
CA LEU A 292 24.16 21.54 -15.48
C LEU A 292 24.75 20.54 -16.48
N THR A 293 25.92 20.83 -17.03
CA THR A 293 26.68 19.85 -17.83
C THR A 293 27.88 19.37 -17.01
N VAL A 294 28.01 18.06 -16.85
CA VAL A 294 29.05 17.40 -16.06
C VAL A 294 30.02 16.69 -16.99
N PHE A 295 31.31 16.89 -16.78
CA PHE A 295 32.39 16.32 -17.57
C PHE A 295 33.12 15.23 -16.78
N PHE A 296 33.31 14.07 -17.39
CA PHE A 296 33.94 12.91 -16.78
C PHE A 296 34.96 12.23 -17.70
N ASP A 297 35.93 11.53 -17.11
CA ASP A 297 36.91 10.73 -17.85
C ASP A 297 36.28 9.44 -18.39
N LYS A 298 36.14 9.29 -19.72
CA LYS A 298 35.58 8.07 -20.36
C LYS A 298 36.43 6.81 -20.17
N GLN A 299 37.73 6.96 -19.90
CA GLN A 299 38.66 5.86 -19.67
C GLN A 299 38.68 5.43 -18.20
N CYS A 300 37.93 6.08 -17.32
CA CYS A 300 37.87 5.76 -15.90
C CYS A 300 36.61 4.92 -15.58
N PRO A 301 36.73 3.60 -15.28
CA PRO A 301 35.57 2.76 -14.99
C PRO A 301 34.75 3.25 -13.78
N LEU A 302 35.42 3.80 -12.76
CA LEU A 302 34.75 4.39 -11.60
C LEU A 302 33.91 5.62 -11.99
N CYS A 303 34.44 6.47 -12.86
CA CYS A 303 33.80 7.70 -13.32
C CYS A 303 32.57 7.36 -14.18
N ASN A 304 32.73 6.43 -15.11
CA ASN A 304 31.66 5.87 -15.93
C ASN A 304 30.50 5.28 -15.09
N ARG A 305 30.82 4.47 -14.08
CA ARG A 305 29.82 3.90 -13.15
C ARG A 305 29.13 5.00 -12.34
N THR A 306 29.88 5.99 -11.88
CA THR A 306 29.34 7.13 -11.12
C THR A 306 28.33 7.92 -11.96
N VAL A 307 28.65 8.19 -13.23
CA VAL A 307 27.74 8.87 -14.17
C VAL A 307 26.46 8.07 -14.38
N LEU A 308 26.54 6.75 -14.57
CA LEU A 308 25.34 5.90 -14.70
C LEU A 308 24.45 5.94 -13.45
N ILE A 309 25.06 5.93 -12.26
CA ILE A 309 24.33 6.03 -10.99
C ILE A 309 23.63 7.39 -10.89
N LEU A 310 24.36 8.48 -11.14
CA LEU A 310 23.81 9.82 -11.04
C LEU A 310 22.71 10.05 -12.08
N ASN A 311 22.90 9.62 -13.33
CA ASN A 311 21.86 9.70 -14.36
C ASN A 311 20.61 8.88 -14.00
N HIS A 312 20.76 7.71 -13.38
CA HIS A 312 19.63 6.89 -12.95
C HIS A 312 18.73 7.62 -11.94
N PHE A 313 19.32 8.42 -11.06
CA PHE A 313 18.61 9.23 -10.07
C PHE A 313 18.23 10.63 -10.58
N ASP A 314 18.73 11.09 -11.73
CA ASP A 314 18.28 12.33 -12.35
C ASP A 314 16.92 12.17 -13.08
N ILE A 315 15.87 11.89 -12.30
CA ILE A 315 14.51 11.64 -12.79
C ILE A 315 13.95 12.84 -13.58
N LEU A 316 14.37 14.06 -13.22
CA LEU A 316 13.94 15.31 -13.86
C LEU A 316 14.76 15.66 -15.12
N LYS A 317 15.77 14.84 -15.47
CA LYS A 317 16.70 15.04 -16.59
C LYS A 317 17.29 16.45 -16.65
N ARG A 318 17.78 16.93 -15.51
CA ARG A 318 18.34 18.27 -15.35
C ARG A 318 19.83 18.33 -15.61
N ILE A 319 20.50 17.19 -15.69
CA ILE A 319 21.95 17.07 -15.78
C ILE A 319 22.31 16.31 -17.04
N ASP A 320 23.25 16.88 -17.80
CA ASP A 320 23.82 16.24 -18.97
C ASP A 320 25.25 15.82 -18.67
N PHE A 321 25.59 14.55 -18.86
CA PHE A 321 26.93 14.05 -18.60
C PHE A 321 27.66 13.80 -19.92
N LYS A 322 28.81 14.44 -20.09
CA LYS A 322 29.62 14.35 -21.30
C LYS A 322 31.01 13.85 -20.97
N ASN A 323 31.60 13.06 -21.87
CA ASN A 323 32.99 12.71 -21.70
C ASN A 323 33.88 13.94 -21.94
N ALA A 324 34.87 14.15 -21.08
CA ALA A 324 35.73 15.33 -21.11
C ALA A 324 36.59 15.34 -22.39
N GLN A 325 37.11 14.19 -22.79
CA GLN A 325 38.03 14.05 -23.92
C GLN A 325 37.47 14.58 -25.25
N ASP A 326 36.21 14.26 -25.55
CA ASP A 326 35.60 14.59 -26.83
C ASP A 326 34.78 15.89 -26.77
N ASN A 327 34.36 16.33 -25.57
CA ASN A 327 33.40 17.43 -25.43
C ASN A 327 33.96 18.67 -24.76
N ALA A 328 34.98 18.59 -23.89
CA ALA A 328 35.50 19.77 -23.19
C ALA A 328 35.95 20.91 -24.13
N PRO A 329 36.56 20.66 -25.31
CA PRO A 329 36.93 21.72 -26.26
C PRO A 329 35.74 22.58 -26.74
N ASN A 330 34.52 22.03 -26.70
CA ASN A 330 33.31 22.74 -27.13
C ASN A 330 32.76 23.71 -26.06
N TYR A 331 33.40 23.81 -24.90
CA TYR A 331 32.95 24.61 -23.76
C TYR A 331 34.02 25.63 -23.37
N PRO A 332 33.84 26.92 -23.74
CA PRO A 332 34.83 27.98 -23.47
C PRO A 332 35.20 28.12 -21.98
N ALA A 333 34.25 27.87 -21.08
CA ALA A 333 34.47 27.92 -19.63
C ALA A 333 35.53 26.92 -19.14
N LEU A 334 35.77 25.82 -19.87
CA LEU A 334 36.79 24.82 -19.54
C LEU A 334 38.14 25.06 -20.21
N ALA A 335 38.25 26.00 -21.16
CA ALA A 335 39.47 26.23 -21.94
C ALA A 335 40.67 26.67 -21.07
N VAL A 336 40.40 27.25 -19.90
CA VAL A 336 41.43 27.69 -18.94
C VAL A 336 42.07 26.50 -18.20
N ILE A 337 41.43 25.33 -18.22
CA ILE A 337 41.87 24.13 -17.49
C ILE A 337 42.66 23.23 -18.43
N ALA A 338 43.87 22.86 -18.03
CA ALA A 338 44.71 21.95 -18.81
C ALA A 338 44.02 20.57 -19.01
N PRO A 339 44.16 19.92 -20.19
CA PRO A 339 43.47 18.66 -20.48
C PRO A 339 43.76 17.54 -19.48
N ASP A 340 44.98 17.45 -18.97
CA ASP A 340 45.37 16.47 -17.96
C ASP A 340 44.67 16.73 -16.60
N MET A 341 44.50 18.00 -16.22
CA MET A 341 43.76 18.43 -15.04
C MET A 341 42.26 18.16 -15.17
N LEU A 342 41.69 18.33 -16.36
CA LEU A 342 40.29 17.98 -16.64
C LEU A 342 40.01 16.49 -16.42
N LEU A 343 41.01 15.65 -16.63
CA LEU A 343 40.90 14.22 -16.39
C LEU A 343 41.18 13.82 -14.95
N LYS A 344 41.65 14.74 -14.07
CA LYS A 344 41.92 14.48 -12.64
C LYS A 344 40.68 14.58 -11.75
N ASP A 345 39.64 15.27 -12.19
CA ASP A 345 38.46 15.60 -11.39
C ASP A 345 37.15 15.48 -12.18
N LEU A 346 36.03 15.40 -11.47
CA LEU A 346 34.72 15.64 -12.09
C LEU A 346 34.48 17.14 -12.15
N TYR A 347 34.24 17.66 -13.34
CA TYR A 347 33.93 19.08 -13.54
C TYR A 347 32.46 19.26 -13.90
N ALA A 348 31.87 20.38 -13.52
CA ALA A 348 30.55 20.77 -14.00
C ALA A 348 30.52 22.25 -14.40
N VAL A 349 29.72 22.55 -15.42
CA VAL A 349 29.47 23.90 -15.91
C VAL A 349 27.97 24.17 -15.81
N ASP A 350 27.58 25.24 -15.11
CA ASP A 350 26.19 25.68 -15.03
C ASP A 350 25.79 26.58 -16.22
N LEU A 351 24.52 27.00 -16.26
CA LEU A 351 24.00 27.86 -17.32
C LEU A 351 24.64 29.25 -17.37
N GLN A 352 25.26 29.69 -16.27
CA GLN A 352 25.96 30.97 -16.16
C GLN A 352 27.42 30.85 -16.59
N GLY A 353 27.91 29.64 -16.87
CA GLY A 353 29.30 29.37 -17.21
C GLY A 353 30.20 29.21 -15.98
N HIS A 354 29.66 29.13 -14.76
CA HIS A 354 30.48 28.85 -13.60
C HIS A 354 30.97 27.40 -13.64
N VAL A 355 32.25 27.23 -13.34
CA VAL A 355 32.90 25.92 -13.29
C VAL A 355 33.00 25.46 -11.85
N TYR A 356 32.55 24.24 -11.60
CA TYR A 356 32.70 23.54 -10.33
C TYR A 356 33.60 22.33 -10.54
N ALA A 357 34.37 21.99 -9.50
CA ALA A 357 35.30 20.87 -9.53
C ALA A 357 35.15 19.97 -8.31
N GLY A 358 35.41 18.68 -8.49
CA GLY A 358 35.47 17.70 -7.42
C GLY A 358 34.19 17.61 -6.59
N VAL A 359 34.28 17.76 -5.27
CA VAL A 359 33.12 17.67 -4.36
C VAL A 359 32.05 18.73 -4.67
N GLN A 360 32.46 19.92 -5.13
CA GLN A 360 31.50 20.97 -5.49
C GLN A 360 30.63 20.55 -6.69
N THR A 361 31.19 19.78 -7.63
CA THR A 361 30.42 19.17 -8.73
C THR A 361 29.31 18.26 -8.19
N TYR A 362 29.61 17.37 -7.22
CA TYR A 362 28.59 16.53 -6.61
C TYR A 362 27.53 17.32 -5.85
N ALA A 363 27.93 18.37 -5.12
CA ALA A 363 27.00 19.25 -4.43
C ALA A 363 26.04 19.93 -5.42
N GLN A 364 26.55 20.45 -6.54
CA GLN A 364 25.73 21.03 -7.60
C GLN A 364 24.81 20.00 -8.25
N ILE A 365 25.31 18.81 -8.56
CA ILE A 365 24.50 17.70 -9.10
C ILE A 365 23.28 17.44 -8.19
N LEU A 366 23.51 17.24 -6.89
CA LEU A 366 22.42 16.97 -5.93
C LEU A 366 21.45 18.15 -5.80
N GLN A 367 21.95 19.39 -5.81
CA GLN A 367 21.11 20.59 -5.78
C GLN A 367 20.25 20.73 -7.03
N LYS A 368 20.80 20.47 -8.21
CA LYS A 368 20.10 20.61 -9.50
C LYS A 368 19.13 19.46 -9.78
N MET A 369 19.38 18.24 -9.26
CA MET A 369 18.42 17.11 -9.28
C MET A 369 17.08 17.44 -8.60
N GLY A 370 17.05 18.43 -7.69
CA GLY A 370 15.80 18.97 -7.12
C GLY A 370 15.31 18.22 -5.88
N TYR A 371 14.88 16.95 -6.01
CA TYR A 371 14.26 16.22 -4.88
C TYR A 371 15.27 15.84 -3.78
N VAL A 372 16.57 15.82 -4.08
CA VAL A 372 17.69 15.66 -3.13
C VAL A 372 18.44 16.98 -2.87
N LYS A 373 17.82 18.12 -3.17
CA LYS A 373 18.46 19.44 -3.06
C LYS A 373 19.03 19.71 -1.67
N LEU A 374 18.29 19.34 -0.62
CA LEU A 374 18.75 19.53 0.76
C LEU A 374 20.06 18.80 1.02
N VAL A 375 20.24 17.57 0.52
CA VAL A 375 21.50 16.82 0.65
C VAL A 375 22.66 17.55 -0.03
N GLY A 376 22.43 18.13 -1.20
CA GLY A 376 23.43 18.94 -1.89
C GLY A 376 23.77 20.25 -1.17
N ILE A 377 22.81 20.87 -0.48
CA ILE A 377 23.06 22.03 0.39
C ILE A 377 23.91 21.62 1.60
N PHE A 378 23.56 20.52 2.27
CA PHE A 378 24.34 19.99 3.39
C PHE A 378 25.77 19.65 2.97
N LEU A 379 25.97 19.04 1.81
CA LEU A 379 27.31 18.75 1.27
C LEU A 379 28.14 20.03 0.99
N SER A 380 27.48 21.18 0.79
CA SER A 380 28.14 22.47 0.57
C SER A 380 28.57 23.17 1.86
N LEU A 381 28.13 22.71 3.03
CA LEU A 381 28.51 23.30 4.31
C LEU A 381 30.03 23.13 4.54
N PRO A 382 30.75 24.16 5.03
CA PRO A 382 32.22 24.15 5.07
C PRO A 382 32.84 22.90 5.71
N ILE A 383 32.35 22.50 6.89
CA ILE A 383 32.87 21.34 7.64
C ILE A 383 32.65 20.04 6.86
N ILE A 384 31.43 19.83 6.37
CA ILE A 384 31.05 18.61 5.63
C ILE A 384 31.83 18.54 4.31
N ARG A 385 31.94 19.68 3.62
CA ARG A 385 32.68 19.81 2.36
C ARG A 385 34.15 19.43 2.54
N THR A 386 34.83 19.97 3.53
CA THR A 386 36.26 19.67 3.77
C THR A 386 36.48 18.18 4.08
N LEU A 387 35.60 17.56 4.87
CA LEU A 387 35.66 16.12 5.14
C LEU A 387 35.43 15.29 3.87
N ALA A 388 34.44 15.68 3.06
CA ALA A 388 34.15 15.05 1.79
C ALA A 388 35.29 15.21 0.77
N GLU A 389 35.95 16.37 0.72
CA GLU A 389 37.09 16.64 -0.17
C GLU A 389 38.26 15.72 0.16
N LYS A 390 38.57 15.53 1.45
CA LYS A 390 39.62 14.60 1.89
C LYS A 390 39.34 13.16 1.43
N LYS A 391 38.10 12.69 1.60
CA LYS A 391 37.69 11.34 1.14
C LYS A 391 37.66 11.24 -0.37
N TYR A 392 37.23 12.29 -1.05
CA TYR A 392 37.19 12.35 -2.50
C TYR A 392 38.59 12.28 -3.11
N ARG A 393 39.60 13.00 -2.58
CA ARG A 393 41.00 12.86 -2.99
C ARG A 393 41.54 11.45 -2.79
N ALA A 394 41.27 10.83 -1.65
CA ALA A 394 41.68 9.44 -1.39
C ALA A 394 41.11 8.44 -2.42
N ILE A 395 39.94 8.72 -3.01
CA ILE A 395 39.34 7.88 -4.07
C ILE A 395 39.86 8.28 -5.45
N ALA A 396 39.85 9.58 -5.74
CA ALA A 396 40.17 10.13 -7.04
C ALA A 396 41.64 9.87 -7.40
N ASP A 397 42.57 10.10 -6.49
CA ASP A 397 44.00 9.99 -6.77
C ASP A 397 44.46 8.52 -6.92
N ASN A 398 43.65 7.57 -6.43
CA ASN A 398 43.93 6.13 -6.49
C ASN A 398 43.12 5.39 -7.57
N ARG A 399 42.36 6.11 -8.40
CA ARG A 399 41.51 5.46 -9.42
C ARG A 399 42.34 4.97 -10.61
N ILE A 400 41.89 3.87 -11.20
CA ILE A 400 42.53 3.28 -12.37
C ILE A 400 41.88 3.86 -13.64
N ARG A 401 42.73 4.20 -14.62
CA ARG A 401 42.32 4.46 -16.00
C ARG A 401 42.58 3.19 -16.81
N CYS A 402 41.62 2.85 -17.65
CA CYS A 402 41.55 1.59 -18.37
C CYS A 402 41.43 1.85 -19.87
N ASP A 403 42.17 1.06 -20.64
CA ASP A 403 42.00 0.88 -22.07
C ASP A 403 41.09 -0.33 -22.36
N ASP A 404 41.08 -0.81 -23.61
CA ASP A 404 40.21 -1.90 -24.07
C ASP A 404 40.44 -3.24 -23.33
N ALA A 405 41.59 -3.42 -22.68
CA ALA A 405 41.96 -4.67 -22.00
C ALA A 405 41.29 -4.87 -20.64
N CYS A 406 40.74 -3.82 -20.01
CA CYS A 406 40.09 -3.93 -18.69
C CYS A 406 38.68 -4.54 -18.71
N PHE A 407 38.06 -4.73 -19.88
CA PHE A 407 36.63 -5.06 -19.99
C PHE A 407 36.32 -6.57 -19.97
N ILE A 408 36.80 -7.31 -18.98
CA ILE A 408 36.24 -8.64 -18.69
C ILE A 408 35.15 -8.48 -17.64
N VAL A 409 33.91 -8.33 -18.10
CA VAL A 409 32.73 -8.18 -17.23
C VAL A 409 31.79 -9.35 -17.46
N THR A 410 31.37 -10.02 -16.39
CA THR A 410 30.30 -11.02 -16.46
C THR A 410 28.96 -10.32 -16.19
N PRO A 411 28.07 -10.19 -17.19
CA PRO A 411 26.79 -9.52 -16.99
C PRO A 411 25.92 -10.24 -15.98
N LEU A 412 25.14 -9.48 -15.20
CA LEU A 412 24.10 -10.06 -14.36
C LEU A 412 23.04 -10.73 -15.26
N LYS A 413 22.75 -12.00 -14.98
CA LYS A 413 21.69 -12.74 -15.68
C LYS A 413 20.33 -12.30 -15.17
N ASN A 414 19.43 -11.91 -16.07
CA ASN A 414 18.03 -11.65 -15.71
C ASN A 414 17.27 -12.98 -15.61
N ASN A 415 17.22 -13.53 -14.40
CA ASN A 415 16.63 -14.83 -14.07
C ASN A 415 15.41 -14.70 -13.14
N THR A 416 14.66 -13.59 -13.23
CA THR A 416 13.42 -13.44 -12.45
C THR A 416 12.41 -14.53 -12.83
N TRP A 417 11.47 -14.83 -11.93
CA TRP A 417 10.40 -15.77 -12.22
C TRP A 417 9.54 -15.29 -13.40
N TYR A 418 9.33 -13.98 -13.51
CA TYR A 418 8.64 -13.43 -14.67
C TYR A 418 9.37 -13.73 -15.98
N THR A 419 10.68 -13.44 -16.06
CA THR A 419 11.45 -13.70 -17.29
C THR A 419 11.48 -15.19 -17.63
N GLN A 420 11.63 -16.09 -16.65
CA GLN A 420 11.65 -17.53 -16.90
C GLN A 420 10.27 -18.10 -17.26
N LEU A 421 9.26 -17.82 -16.43
CA LEU A 421 7.93 -18.43 -16.52
C LEU A 421 7.06 -17.78 -17.59
N PHE A 422 7.27 -16.51 -17.92
CA PHE A 422 6.46 -15.77 -18.89
C PHE A 422 7.24 -15.48 -20.16
N GLU A 423 8.33 -14.70 -20.11
CA GLU A 423 9.00 -14.23 -21.34
C GLU A 423 9.67 -15.37 -22.12
N GLN A 424 10.55 -16.13 -21.47
CA GLN A 424 11.27 -17.23 -22.10
C GLN A 424 10.34 -18.39 -22.46
N ALA A 425 9.40 -18.75 -21.58
CA ALA A 425 8.42 -19.80 -21.86
C ALA A 425 7.52 -19.44 -23.05
N PHE A 426 7.05 -18.19 -23.12
CA PHE A 426 6.24 -17.70 -24.24
C PHE A 426 7.04 -17.68 -25.54
N ALA A 427 8.27 -17.15 -25.52
CA ALA A 427 9.13 -17.10 -26.71
C ALA A 427 9.40 -18.50 -27.30
N ARG A 428 9.54 -19.53 -26.44
CA ARG A 428 9.77 -20.92 -26.89
C ARG A 428 8.52 -21.58 -27.47
N LYS A 429 7.37 -21.48 -26.80
CA LYS A 429 6.12 -22.17 -27.20
C LYS A 429 4.87 -21.28 -27.00
N PRO A 430 4.62 -20.28 -27.87
CA PRO A 430 3.58 -19.27 -27.67
C PRO A 430 2.16 -19.84 -27.49
N LYS A 431 1.76 -20.79 -28.35
CA LYS A 431 0.42 -21.39 -28.33
C LYS A 431 0.19 -22.19 -27.04
N PHE A 432 1.14 -23.04 -26.67
CA PHE A 432 1.06 -23.86 -25.45
C PHE A 432 1.05 -22.99 -24.19
N PHE A 433 1.93 -21.98 -24.14
CA PHE A 433 1.95 -21.02 -23.03
C PHE A 433 0.60 -20.31 -22.88
N THR A 434 0.03 -19.83 -23.98
CA THR A 434 -1.28 -19.16 -23.99
C THR A 434 -2.38 -20.06 -23.42
N GLN A 435 -2.43 -21.33 -23.83
CA GLN A 435 -3.40 -22.29 -23.29
C GLN A 435 -3.20 -22.54 -21.79
N LYS A 436 -1.95 -22.69 -21.34
CA LYS A 436 -1.62 -22.85 -19.91
C LYS A 436 -2.07 -21.63 -19.09
N LEU A 437 -1.80 -20.43 -19.58
CA LEU A 437 -2.23 -19.19 -18.93
C LEU A 437 -3.76 -19.11 -18.83
N ILE A 438 -4.49 -19.43 -19.90
CA ILE A 438 -5.97 -19.45 -19.87
C ILE A 438 -6.49 -20.43 -18.80
N LYS A 439 -5.90 -21.63 -18.67
CA LYS A 439 -6.29 -22.60 -17.63
C LYS A 439 -6.06 -22.05 -16.21
N ILE A 440 -4.94 -21.36 -15.98
CA ILE A 440 -4.65 -20.71 -14.70
C ILE A 440 -5.68 -19.61 -14.40
N LEU A 441 -6.04 -18.80 -15.39
CA LEU A 441 -7.06 -17.75 -15.23
C LEU A 441 -8.46 -18.33 -14.98
N LEU A 442 -8.79 -19.46 -15.61
CA LEU A 442 -10.02 -20.19 -15.32
C LEU A 442 -10.04 -20.72 -13.88
N LEU A 443 -8.90 -21.19 -13.36
CA LEU A 443 -8.79 -21.59 -11.95
C LEU A 443 -9.09 -20.41 -11.02
N PHE A 444 -8.49 -19.23 -11.23
CA PHE A 444 -8.82 -18.05 -10.42
C PHE A 444 -10.30 -17.66 -10.49
N LEU A 445 -10.90 -17.76 -11.68
CA LEU A 445 -12.34 -17.53 -11.84
C LEU A 445 -13.16 -18.54 -11.02
N ILE A 446 -12.81 -19.82 -11.04
CA ILE A 446 -13.49 -20.85 -10.26
C ILE A 446 -13.34 -20.59 -8.76
N LEU A 447 -12.15 -20.23 -8.28
CA LEU A 447 -11.92 -19.88 -6.87
C LEU A 447 -12.81 -18.70 -6.45
N GLN A 448 -12.88 -17.65 -7.28
CA GLN A 448 -13.76 -16.51 -7.00
C GLN A 448 -15.23 -16.92 -7.01
N LEU A 449 -15.68 -17.65 -8.03
CA LEU A 449 -17.07 -18.09 -8.13
C LEU A 449 -17.47 -18.99 -6.97
N ASN A 450 -16.56 -19.86 -6.49
CA ASN A 450 -16.79 -20.66 -5.29
C ASN A 450 -17.08 -19.75 -4.08
N SER A 451 -16.26 -18.73 -3.86
CA SER A 451 -16.48 -17.72 -2.80
C SER A 451 -17.84 -17.00 -2.95
N THR A 452 -18.09 -16.44 -4.14
CA THR A 452 -19.30 -15.65 -4.42
C THR A 452 -20.58 -16.49 -4.34
N ILE A 453 -20.57 -17.73 -4.84
CA ILE A 453 -21.75 -18.61 -4.78
C ILE A 453 -21.97 -19.11 -3.35
N HIS A 454 -20.91 -19.55 -2.67
CA HIS A 454 -21.01 -20.10 -1.31
C HIS A 454 -21.53 -19.03 -0.33
N PHE A 455 -20.83 -17.92 -0.18
CA PHE A 455 -21.19 -16.88 0.80
C PHE A 455 -22.18 -15.86 0.27
N GLY A 456 -22.08 -15.49 -1.01
CA GLY A 456 -22.93 -14.48 -1.62
C GLY A 456 -24.34 -15.00 -1.93
N LEU A 457 -24.53 -16.30 -2.19
CA LEU A 457 -25.83 -16.86 -2.56
C LEU A 457 -26.30 -17.93 -1.57
N ILE A 458 -25.60 -19.05 -1.43
CA ILE A 458 -26.06 -20.22 -0.64
C ILE A 458 -26.29 -19.81 0.81
N TYR A 459 -25.30 -19.17 1.43
CA TYR A 459 -25.41 -18.71 2.81
C TYR A 459 -26.54 -17.68 3.00
N ARG A 460 -26.62 -16.69 2.11
CA ARG A 460 -27.59 -15.59 2.18
C ARG A 460 -29.03 -16.05 1.96
N PHE A 461 -29.26 -17.01 1.07
CA PHE A 461 -30.56 -17.63 0.85
C PHE A 461 -30.88 -18.77 1.84
N LYS A 462 -29.97 -19.06 2.79
CA LYS A 462 -30.10 -20.14 3.78
C LYS A 462 -30.37 -21.51 3.12
N LEU A 463 -29.77 -21.79 1.98
CA LEU A 463 -30.00 -23.02 1.18
C LEU A 463 -29.21 -24.23 1.70
N HIS A 464 -28.82 -24.25 2.98
CA HIS A 464 -28.06 -25.35 3.56
C HIS A 464 -28.94 -26.59 3.70
N ASN A 465 -28.45 -27.73 3.20
CA ASN A 465 -29.10 -29.03 3.28
C ASN A 465 -28.06 -30.07 3.75
N LEU A 466 -28.48 -31.01 4.60
CA LEU A 466 -27.64 -32.10 5.11
C LEU A 466 -26.97 -32.90 3.97
N LEU A 467 -27.67 -33.08 2.84
CA LEU A 467 -27.15 -33.77 1.65
C LEU A 467 -26.00 -33.01 0.95
N LEU A 468 -25.93 -31.68 1.12
CA LEU A 468 -24.92 -30.81 0.54
C LEU A 468 -23.79 -30.46 1.52
N ALA A 469 -23.83 -30.96 2.75
CA ALA A 469 -22.84 -30.66 3.78
C ALA A 469 -21.39 -31.00 3.38
N PRO A 470 -21.09 -32.14 2.74
CA PRO A 470 -19.72 -32.43 2.27
C PRO A 470 -19.23 -31.43 1.21
N LEU A 471 -20.13 -30.98 0.33
CA LEU A 471 -19.80 -30.00 -0.69
C LEU A 471 -19.55 -28.61 -0.08
N ALA A 472 -20.34 -28.22 0.92
CA ALA A 472 -20.14 -26.98 1.67
C ALA A 472 -18.78 -26.99 2.39
N GLN A 473 -18.44 -28.07 3.09
CA GLN A 473 -17.15 -28.22 3.76
C GLN A 473 -15.96 -28.16 2.78
N ALA A 474 -16.06 -28.85 1.64
CA ALA A 474 -15.03 -28.77 0.59
C ALA A 474 -14.87 -27.34 0.05
N SER A 475 -16.00 -26.64 -0.14
CA SER A 475 -16.02 -25.25 -0.57
C SER A 475 -15.36 -24.32 0.47
N ASP A 476 -15.65 -24.50 1.76
CA ASP A 476 -15.02 -23.76 2.86
C ASP A 476 -13.51 -23.96 2.90
N MET A 477 -13.02 -25.20 2.71
CA MET A 477 -11.59 -25.48 2.65
C MET A 477 -10.91 -24.76 1.48
N ILE A 478 -11.56 -24.74 0.31
CA ILE A 478 -11.06 -24.02 -0.87
C ILE A 478 -11.01 -22.52 -0.59
N ILE A 479 -12.02 -21.97 0.08
CA ILE A 479 -12.08 -20.54 0.43
C ILE A 479 -11.01 -20.18 1.45
N LEU A 480 -10.83 -21.01 2.48
CA LEU A 480 -9.76 -20.83 3.46
C LEU A 480 -8.39 -20.80 2.75
N TRP A 481 -8.14 -21.77 1.86
CA TRP A 481 -6.91 -21.81 1.08
C TRP A 481 -6.74 -20.58 0.18
N SER A 482 -7.78 -20.19 -0.56
CA SER A 482 -7.70 -19.05 -1.48
C SER A 482 -7.58 -17.71 -0.75
N THR A 483 -8.20 -17.58 0.41
CA THR A 483 -8.08 -16.41 1.30
C THR A 483 -6.64 -16.30 1.80
N THR A 484 -6.08 -17.41 2.29
CA THR A 484 -4.76 -17.45 2.92
C THR A 484 -3.62 -17.19 1.94
N PHE A 485 -3.70 -17.77 0.73
CA PHE A 485 -2.57 -17.80 -0.22
C PHE A 485 -2.79 -17.00 -1.50
N VAL A 486 -4.00 -16.54 -1.80
CA VAL A 486 -4.28 -15.85 -3.08
C VAL A 486 -4.99 -14.52 -2.86
N GLY A 487 -5.50 -14.27 -1.65
CA GLY A 487 -6.30 -13.08 -1.35
C GLY A 487 -7.68 -13.10 -2.01
N ILE A 488 -8.19 -14.27 -2.41
CA ILE A 488 -9.57 -14.45 -2.90
C ILE A 488 -10.44 -14.87 -1.73
N VAL A 489 -11.33 -13.97 -1.32
CA VAL A 489 -12.17 -14.05 -0.11
C VAL A 489 -13.58 -13.48 -0.40
N PRO A 490 -14.59 -13.74 0.43
CA PRO A 490 -15.86 -13.00 0.37
C PRO A 490 -15.67 -11.53 0.77
N HIS A 491 -16.20 -10.60 -0.01
CA HIS A 491 -16.04 -9.15 0.17
C HIS A 491 -17.30 -8.48 0.74
N ALA A 492 -17.71 -8.96 1.91
CA ALA A 492 -18.93 -8.60 2.62
C ALA A 492 -18.82 -7.32 3.49
N LEU A 493 -18.29 -6.22 2.94
CA LEU A 493 -18.07 -4.97 3.69
C LEU A 493 -19.34 -4.09 3.82
N TYR A 494 -19.61 -3.59 5.03
CA TYR A 494 -20.71 -2.65 5.35
C TYR A 494 -22.11 -3.12 4.94
N LEU A 495 -22.37 -4.39 5.21
CA LEU A 495 -23.66 -5.04 4.99
C LEU A 495 -24.64 -4.82 6.16
N HIS A 496 -25.88 -5.28 5.97
CA HIS A 496 -26.96 -5.16 6.96
C HIS A 496 -26.57 -5.76 8.32
N ASP A 497 -25.83 -6.87 8.32
CA ASP A 497 -25.39 -7.57 9.54
C ASP A 497 -24.48 -6.72 10.45
N HIS A 498 -23.90 -5.61 9.94
CA HIS A 498 -23.08 -4.70 10.73
C HIS A 498 -23.87 -3.60 11.43
N PHE A 499 -25.04 -3.20 10.89
CA PHE A 499 -25.76 -2.01 11.35
C PHE A 499 -27.15 -2.32 11.89
N SER A 500 -27.75 -3.44 11.50
CA SER A 500 -29.04 -3.88 12.04
C SER A 500 -28.88 -4.23 13.52
N GLY A 501 -29.55 -3.48 14.39
CA GLY A 501 -29.38 -3.59 15.85
C GLY A 501 -28.17 -2.84 16.41
N TYR A 502 -27.48 -2.03 15.60
CA TYR A 502 -26.35 -1.21 16.05
C TYR A 502 -26.83 0.11 16.68
N ASP A 503 -27.35 0.03 17.90
CA ASP A 503 -28.03 1.13 18.58
C ASP A 503 -27.22 1.75 19.73
N HIS A 504 -25.98 1.29 19.95
CA HIS A 504 -25.10 1.83 20.99
C HIS A 504 -23.62 1.71 20.64
N ILE A 505 -22.84 2.57 21.30
CA ILE A 505 -21.39 2.56 21.30
C ILE A 505 -20.87 2.59 22.73
N LEU A 506 -19.66 2.07 22.94
CA LEU A 506 -18.97 1.95 24.22
C LEU A 506 -17.65 2.73 24.21
N ALA A 507 -17.31 3.34 25.33
CA ALA A 507 -16.02 3.96 25.55
C ALA A 507 -15.53 3.66 26.97
N ILE A 508 -14.30 4.07 27.26
CA ILE A 508 -13.68 3.86 28.56
C ILE A 508 -13.14 5.20 29.04
N THR A 509 -13.45 5.51 30.27
CA THR A 509 -12.92 6.64 31.03
C THR A 509 -12.21 6.10 32.26
N TYR A 510 -11.44 6.94 32.96
CA TYR A 510 -10.77 6.57 34.20
C TYR A 510 -10.77 7.75 35.17
N THR A 511 -10.74 7.43 36.46
CA THR A 511 -10.54 8.43 37.51
C THR A 511 -9.04 8.63 37.73
N ASP A 512 -8.55 9.85 37.57
CA ASP A 512 -7.15 10.20 37.82
C ASP A 512 -6.82 10.36 39.32
N GLU A 513 -5.56 10.63 39.65
CA GLU A 513 -5.10 10.80 41.03
C GLU A 513 -5.78 11.99 41.76
N ASN A 514 -6.34 12.94 41.02
CA ASN A 514 -7.07 14.09 41.57
C ASN A 514 -8.58 13.82 41.71
N GLY A 515 -9.03 12.60 41.41
CA GLY A 515 -10.44 12.24 41.42
C GLY A 515 -11.23 12.74 40.20
N GLN A 516 -10.56 13.24 39.15
CA GLN A 516 -11.23 13.72 37.94
C GLN A 516 -11.39 12.59 36.93
N GLU A 517 -12.56 12.51 36.31
CA GLU A 517 -12.83 11.55 35.25
C GLU A 517 -12.26 12.04 33.92
N LYS A 518 -11.46 11.20 33.27
CA LYS A 518 -10.79 11.50 32.00
C LYS A 518 -11.05 10.39 30.98
N TRP A 519 -11.02 10.75 29.71
CA TRP A 519 -11.19 9.82 28.60
C TRP A 519 -9.92 8.99 28.36
N LEU A 520 -10.10 7.69 28.16
CA LEU A 520 -9.03 6.85 27.64
C LEU A 520 -8.84 7.18 26.14
N PRO A 521 -7.62 7.47 25.65
CA PRO A 521 -7.41 8.16 24.37
C PRO A 521 -7.48 7.24 23.14
N PHE A 522 -8.56 6.47 23.03
CA PHE A 522 -8.88 5.65 21.86
C PHE A 522 -10.25 5.97 21.25
N ILE A 523 -11.18 6.48 22.08
CA ILE A 523 -12.48 7.03 21.68
C ILE A 523 -12.63 8.37 22.38
N ASN A 524 -13.06 9.40 21.64
CA ASN A 524 -13.33 10.71 22.21
C ASN A 524 -14.79 10.84 22.67
N GLU A 525 -15.13 11.97 23.29
CA GLU A 525 -16.48 12.32 23.75
C GLU A 525 -17.57 12.21 22.67
N GLN A 526 -17.21 12.44 21.41
CA GLN A 526 -18.15 12.33 20.30
C GLN A 526 -18.37 10.87 19.86
N GLY A 527 -17.63 9.91 20.41
CA GLY A 527 -17.68 8.51 19.99
C GLY A 527 -16.83 8.22 18.76
N ARG A 528 -15.86 9.08 18.42
CA ARG A 528 -14.99 8.90 17.26
C ARG A 528 -13.68 8.22 17.63
N MET A 529 -13.19 7.39 16.71
CA MET A 529 -11.87 6.76 16.78
C MET A 529 -10.90 7.52 15.87
N LEU A 530 -10.21 8.51 16.43
CA LEU A 530 -9.28 9.37 15.67
C LEU A 530 -7.87 8.79 15.63
N ALA A 531 -7.03 9.34 14.74
CA ALA A 531 -5.63 8.95 14.64
C ALA A 531 -4.94 8.97 16.03
N PRO A 532 -4.15 7.95 16.38
CA PRO A 532 -3.73 6.82 15.55
C PRO A 532 -4.68 5.59 15.56
N ASN A 533 -5.87 5.65 16.18
CA ASN A 533 -6.79 4.52 16.46
C ASN A 533 -7.68 4.05 15.29
N TRP A 534 -7.38 4.47 14.07
CA TRP A 534 -8.04 4.02 12.85
C TRP A 534 -7.49 2.67 12.34
N GLY A 535 -8.01 2.18 11.22
CA GLY A 535 -7.57 0.93 10.58
C GLY A 535 -7.89 -0.29 11.44
N ARG A 536 -6.86 -0.98 11.92
CA ARG A 536 -7.00 -2.19 12.73
C ARG A 536 -7.62 -1.96 14.09
N VAL A 537 -7.26 -0.88 14.77
CA VAL A 537 -7.82 -0.60 16.11
C VAL A 537 -9.31 -0.29 15.98
N HIS A 538 -9.68 0.45 14.93
CA HIS A 538 -11.08 0.63 14.55
C HIS A 538 -11.77 -0.72 14.29
N SER A 539 -11.19 -1.62 13.49
CA SER A 539 -11.82 -2.92 13.23
C SER A 539 -11.96 -3.78 14.50
N MET A 540 -10.91 -3.83 15.33
CA MET A 540 -10.92 -4.51 16.63
C MET A 540 -12.07 -4.03 17.49
N TRP A 541 -12.30 -2.72 17.58
CA TRP A 541 -13.34 -2.19 18.45
C TRP A 541 -14.72 -2.23 17.80
N ALA A 542 -14.90 -1.56 16.67
CA ALA A 542 -16.21 -1.35 16.05
C ALA A 542 -16.76 -2.58 15.32
N ASN A 543 -15.91 -3.49 14.83
CA ASN A 543 -16.36 -4.66 14.07
C ASN A 543 -16.24 -5.99 14.84
N ILE A 544 -15.51 -6.01 15.96
CA ILE A 544 -15.24 -7.25 16.71
C ILE A 544 -15.68 -7.15 18.18
N ALA A 545 -15.34 -6.07 18.90
CA ALA A 545 -15.68 -5.90 20.32
C ALA A 545 -17.13 -5.45 20.52
N VAL A 546 -17.53 -4.40 19.79
CA VAL A 546 -18.82 -3.72 19.91
C VAL A 546 -19.56 -3.93 18.59
N THR A 547 -20.18 -5.11 18.45
CA THR A 547 -21.03 -5.52 17.32
C THR A 547 -22.51 -5.33 17.68
N PRO A 548 -23.46 -5.46 16.73
CA PRO A 548 -24.89 -5.41 17.07
C PRO A 548 -25.36 -6.49 18.05
N ASN A 549 -24.64 -7.61 18.13
CA ASN A 549 -24.87 -8.68 19.09
C ASN A 549 -23.56 -8.92 19.83
N ILE A 550 -23.36 -8.20 20.93
CA ILE A 550 -22.10 -8.19 21.69
C ILE A 550 -21.89 -9.55 22.34
N ASP A 551 -20.73 -10.16 22.06
CA ASP A 551 -20.21 -11.31 22.80
C ASP A 551 -19.41 -10.82 24.01
N ASN A 552 -19.94 -11.08 25.22
CA ASN A 552 -19.35 -10.62 26.48
C ASN A 552 -17.90 -11.06 26.66
N TRP A 553 -17.52 -12.24 26.17
CA TRP A 553 -16.15 -12.74 26.29
C TRP A 553 -15.19 -11.93 25.40
N ARG A 554 -15.54 -11.70 24.13
CA ARG A 554 -14.77 -10.85 23.19
C ARG A 554 -14.67 -9.43 23.69
N LEU A 555 -15.79 -8.85 24.15
CA LEU A 555 -15.79 -7.49 24.68
C LEU A 555 -14.82 -7.37 25.87
N LYS A 556 -14.93 -8.24 26.87
CA LYS A 556 -14.03 -8.24 28.04
C LYS A 556 -12.56 -8.42 27.65
N LYS A 557 -12.27 -9.33 26.72
CA LYS A 557 -10.91 -9.53 26.18
C LYS A 557 -10.34 -8.25 25.56
N LEU A 558 -11.09 -7.60 24.68
CA LEU A 558 -10.60 -6.42 23.94
C LEU A 558 -10.58 -5.17 24.82
N MET A 559 -11.51 -5.03 25.78
CA MET A 559 -11.44 -4.04 26.84
C MET A 559 -10.17 -4.18 27.69
N THR A 560 -9.83 -5.41 28.08
CA THR A 560 -8.60 -5.69 28.85
C THR A 560 -7.37 -5.20 28.10
N LYS A 561 -7.28 -5.51 26.80
CA LYS A 561 -6.22 -5.02 25.92
C LYS A 561 -6.15 -3.49 25.89
N VAL A 562 -7.27 -2.83 25.61
CA VAL A 562 -7.33 -1.36 25.52
C VAL A 562 -6.96 -0.68 26.85
N ILE A 563 -7.50 -1.16 27.97
CA ILE A 563 -7.21 -0.63 29.31
C ILE A 563 -5.74 -0.78 29.65
N ALA A 564 -5.16 -1.98 29.46
CA ALA A 564 -3.76 -2.22 29.77
C ALA A 564 -2.83 -1.37 28.88
N PHE A 565 -3.09 -1.32 27.57
CA PHE A 565 -2.26 -0.58 26.62
C PHE A 565 -2.26 0.92 26.93
N TYR A 566 -3.43 1.53 27.06
CA TYR A 566 -3.52 2.96 27.28
C TYR A 566 -3.22 3.38 28.72
N GLY A 567 -3.55 2.54 29.70
CA GLY A 567 -3.16 2.79 31.08
C GLY A 567 -1.64 2.89 31.23
N GLN A 568 -0.89 1.97 30.61
CA GLN A 568 0.58 2.03 30.60
C GLN A 568 1.12 3.22 29.80
N ASN A 569 0.57 3.51 28.62
CA ASN A 569 1.00 4.68 27.82
C ASN A 569 0.77 6.02 28.52
N LEU A 570 -0.25 6.11 29.38
CA LEU A 570 -0.57 7.28 30.18
C LEU A 570 0.19 7.31 31.52
N GLY A 571 0.95 6.26 31.86
CA GLY A 571 1.66 6.15 33.14
C GLY A 571 0.76 5.92 34.34
N LEU A 572 -0.44 5.35 34.15
CA LEU A 572 -1.40 5.08 35.23
C LEU A 572 -0.98 3.86 36.06
N ASP A 573 -1.10 3.95 37.38
CA ASP A 573 -1.03 2.77 38.26
C ASP A 573 -2.33 1.96 38.11
N LEU A 574 -2.26 0.89 37.32
CA LEU A 574 -3.42 0.06 37.00
C LEU A 574 -4.12 -0.47 38.25
N ASN A 575 -3.40 -0.77 39.34
CA ASN A 575 -4.00 -1.33 40.56
C ASN A 575 -4.75 -0.28 41.39
N LYS A 576 -4.46 1.01 41.19
CA LYS A 576 -5.14 2.12 41.89
C LYS A 576 -6.20 2.80 41.02
N THR A 577 -6.09 2.66 39.71
CA THR A 577 -6.96 3.34 38.76
C THR A 577 -8.26 2.56 38.57
N THR A 578 -9.38 3.24 38.79
CA THR A 578 -10.71 2.74 38.42
C THR A 578 -11.05 3.20 37.02
N PHE A 579 -11.38 2.25 36.15
CA PHE A 579 -11.87 2.52 34.80
C PHE A 579 -13.39 2.40 34.76
N HIS A 580 -14.06 3.33 34.08
CA HIS A 580 -15.51 3.33 33.94
C HIS A 580 -15.90 3.02 32.51
N ILE A 581 -16.83 2.10 32.34
CA ILE A 581 -17.36 1.73 31.02
C ILE A 581 -18.53 2.64 30.72
N GLN A 582 -18.36 3.44 29.68
CA GLN A 582 -19.36 4.38 29.21
C GLN A 582 -20.12 3.78 28.03
N MET A 583 -21.43 3.96 28.00
CA MET A 583 -22.29 3.63 26.86
C MET A 583 -22.98 4.89 26.34
N LYS A 584 -23.13 4.99 25.04
CA LYS A 584 -23.94 6.02 24.39
C LYS A 584 -24.85 5.38 23.35
N LYS A 585 -26.14 5.69 23.43
CA LYS A 585 -27.12 5.27 22.41
C LYS A 585 -26.91 6.05 21.11
N ILE A 586 -27.01 5.36 19.99
CA ILE A 586 -26.90 5.88 18.62
C ILE A 586 -28.03 5.34 17.75
N GLU A 587 -28.27 5.97 16.62
CA GLU A 587 -29.24 5.51 15.63
C GLU A 587 -28.53 5.04 14.35
N ALA A 588 -28.94 3.87 13.84
CA ALA A 588 -28.53 3.30 12.56
C ALA A 588 -29.75 2.93 11.68
N PRO A 589 -30.56 3.92 11.26
CA PRO A 589 -31.82 3.67 10.57
C PRO A 589 -31.62 3.21 9.12
N ASN A 590 -32.56 2.41 8.60
CA ASN A 590 -32.64 2.06 7.17
C ASN A 590 -33.27 3.18 6.31
N ILE A 591 -33.64 4.30 6.93
CA ILE A 591 -34.18 5.49 6.28
C ILE A 591 -33.26 6.68 6.50
N TRP A 592 -33.13 7.52 5.48
CA TRP A 592 -32.29 8.71 5.55
C TRP A 592 -32.84 9.68 6.59
N GLN A 593 -31.96 10.21 7.43
CA GLN A 593 -32.27 11.23 8.42
C GLN A 593 -31.33 12.43 8.31
N LYS A 594 -31.89 13.63 8.39
CA LYS A 594 -31.09 14.86 8.42
C LYS A 594 -30.29 14.93 9.72
N ASN A 595 -29.01 15.27 9.57
CA ASN A 595 -28.04 15.52 10.63
C ASN A 595 -27.74 14.33 11.56
N LEU A 596 -27.94 13.09 11.06
CA LEU A 596 -27.76 11.88 11.85
C LEU A 596 -26.37 11.77 12.50
N LEU A 597 -25.31 12.10 11.76
CA LEU A 597 -23.94 12.03 12.29
C LEU A 597 -23.78 12.86 13.57
N HIS A 598 -24.17 14.14 13.53
CA HIS A 598 -24.08 15.01 14.70
C HIS A 598 -25.04 14.59 15.82
N LYS A 599 -26.24 14.10 15.50
CA LYS A 599 -27.14 13.54 16.52
C LYS A 599 -26.47 12.40 17.29
N ASN A 600 -25.85 11.46 16.57
CA ASN A 600 -25.11 10.35 17.17
C ASN A 600 -23.86 10.82 17.94
N MET A 601 -23.25 11.94 17.56
CA MET A 601 -22.11 12.51 18.28
C MET A 601 -22.50 13.16 19.62
N VAL A 602 -23.60 13.92 19.65
CA VAL A 602 -24.02 14.75 20.81
C VAL A 602 -24.73 13.94 21.91
N GLY A 603 -25.09 12.68 21.65
CA GLY A 603 -25.73 11.82 22.65
C GLY A 603 -24.98 11.76 23.98
N THR A 604 -25.71 11.52 25.07
CA THR A 604 -25.16 11.45 26.43
C THR A 604 -24.51 10.10 26.69
N TRP A 605 -23.36 10.12 27.37
CA TRP A 605 -22.73 8.91 27.88
C TRP A 605 -23.27 8.56 29.27
N THR A 606 -23.49 7.27 29.51
CA THR A 606 -23.90 6.73 30.79
C THR A 606 -22.93 5.65 31.24
N THR A 607 -22.57 5.66 32.52
CA THR A 607 -21.70 4.62 33.08
C THR A 607 -22.52 3.36 33.33
N ILE A 608 -22.13 2.27 32.66
CA ILE A 608 -22.83 0.97 32.75
C ILE A 608 -22.04 -0.07 33.57
N GLY A 609 -20.79 0.23 33.91
CA GLY A 609 -19.93 -0.71 34.62
C GLY A 609 -18.58 -0.12 34.95
N SER A 610 -17.75 -0.92 35.61
CA SER A 610 -16.41 -0.54 36.02
C SER A 610 -15.40 -1.67 35.79
N ALA A 611 -14.13 -1.31 35.65
CA ALA A 611 -13.02 -2.24 35.61
C ALA A 611 -11.89 -1.80 36.54
N THR A 612 -11.35 -2.74 37.32
CA THR A 612 -10.24 -2.51 38.25
C THR A 612 -9.24 -3.64 38.17
N TRP A 613 -7.95 -3.33 38.27
CA TRP A 613 -6.92 -4.36 38.39
C TRP A 613 -6.68 -4.74 39.84
N GLN A 614 -6.56 -6.04 40.09
CA GLN A 614 -6.08 -6.61 41.34
C GLN A 614 -5.11 -7.74 41.01
N ASN A 615 -3.89 -7.69 41.55
CA ASN A 615 -2.90 -8.77 41.41
C ASN A 615 -2.65 -9.23 39.97
N LYS A 616 -2.49 -8.29 39.02
CA LYS A 616 -2.34 -8.60 37.58
C LYS A 616 -3.53 -9.35 36.96
N THR A 617 -4.71 -9.21 37.54
CA THR A 617 -5.97 -9.65 36.92
C THR A 617 -6.94 -8.47 36.87
N ILE A 618 -7.63 -8.32 35.75
CA ILE A 618 -8.66 -7.31 35.62
C ILE A 618 -10.02 -7.91 35.99
N GLN A 619 -10.73 -7.23 36.89
CA GLN A 619 -12.12 -7.52 37.20
C GLN A 619 -12.97 -6.51 36.44
N ILE A 620 -13.77 -6.99 35.49
CA ILE A 620 -14.70 -6.16 34.70
C ILE A 620 -16.12 -6.48 35.15
N ASN A 621 -16.74 -5.51 35.82
CA ASN A 621 -18.13 -5.57 36.24
C ASN A 621 -19.01 -4.91 35.17
N LEU A 622 -19.82 -5.71 34.50
CA LEU A 622 -20.76 -5.30 33.46
C LEU A 622 -22.08 -6.07 33.65
N PRO A 623 -23.21 -5.51 33.19
CA PRO A 623 -24.48 -6.22 33.16
C PRO A 623 -24.39 -7.54 32.39
N ASN A 624 -25.17 -8.53 32.82
CA ASN A 624 -25.13 -9.88 32.24
C ASN A 624 -25.45 -9.87 30.73
N ASP A 625 -26.35 -9.00 30.30
CA ASP A 625 -26.67 -8.79 28.90
C ASP A 625 -26.68 -7.29 28.58
N ILE A 626 -25.61 -6.83 27.93
CA ILE A 626 -25.44 -5.43 27.52
C ILE A 626 -26.39 -5.09 26.38
N ASN A 627 -26.84 -6.07 25.60
CA ASN A 627 -27.71 -5.86 24.44
C ASN A 627 -29.15 -5.48 24.83
N VAL A 628 -29.50 -5.58 26.12
CA VAL A 628 -30.83 -5.25 26.66
C VAL A 628 -30.88 -3.85 27.30
N LEU A 629 -29.72 -3.22 27.50
CA LEU A 629 -29.59 -1.82 27.93
C LEU A 629 -29.80 -0.92 26.72
#